data_AF-A0A075I4I8-F1
#
_entry.id   AF-A0A075I4I8-F1
#
_cell.length_a   1.000
_cell.length_b   1.000
_cell.length_c   1.000
_cell.angle_alpha   90.00
_cell.angle_beta   90.00
_cell.angle_gamma   90.00
#
_symmetry.space_group_name_H-M   'P 1'
#
loop_
_entity.id
_entity.type
_entity.pdbx_description
1 polymer ?
#
loop_
_entity_poly.entity_id
_entity_poly.type
_entity_poly.pdbx_seq_one_letter_code
_entity_poly.pdbx_strand_id
1 'polypeptide(L)'
;MIRKSKGKHIERIEKLELQINLTEKTRDYNLGTSLRNYIDPRIFKTWTDEVGAEWEKLYTSALQKKFLWVKNINSKWSQISKEY
;
A
#
# COMPACT_ATOMS: atom_id res chain seq x y z
N MET A 1 2.41 -28.88 16.89
CA MET A 1 1.39 -28.57 15.86
C MET A 1 0.28 -27.63 16.34
N ILE A 2 -0.38 -27.89 17.47
CA ILE A 2 -1.52 -27.09 17.97
C ILE A 2 -1.19 -25.59 18.19
N ARG A 3 -0.03 -25.25 18.77
CA ARG A 3 0.40 -23.85 18.97
C ARG A 3 0.58 -23.07 17.66
N LYS A 4 1.08 -23.73 16.60
CA LYS A 4 1.26 -23.12 15.26
C LYS A 4 -0.08 -22.85 14.57
N SER A 5 -1.10 -23.68 14.81
CA SER A 5 -2.47 -23.42 14.34
C SER A 5 -3.07 -22.20 15.04
N LYS A 6 -2.93 -22.09 16.37
CA LYS A 6 -3.41 -20.94 17.13
C LYS A 6 -2.81 -19.62 16.65
N GLY A 7 -1.50 -19.58 16.37
CA GLY A 7 -0.84 -18.40 15.78
C GLY A 7 -1.46 -17.97 14.46
N LYS A 8 -1.65 -18.90 13.51
CA LYS A 8 -2.29 -18.61 12.22
C LYS A 8 -3.73 -18.11 12.35
N HIS A 9 -4.48 -18.58 13.35
CA HIS A 9 -5.84 -18.10 13.58
C HIS A 9 -5.84 -16.68 14.11
N ILE A 10 -4.91 -16.34 15.01
CA ILE A 10 -4.75 -14.97 15.53
C ILE A 10 -4.40 -14.00 14.39
N GLU A 11 -3.41 -14.32 13.56
CA GLU A 11 -3.06 -13.51 12.38
C GLU A 11 -4.24 -13.28 11.44
N ARG A 12 -5.09 -14.31 11.27
CA ARG A 12 -6.28 -14.20 10.42
C ARG A 12 -7.36 -13.31 11.03
N ILE A 13 -7.54 -13.36 12.35
CA ILE A 13 -8.47 -12.49 13.08
C ILE A 13 -8.01 -11.04 12.93
N GLU A 14 -6.75 -10.76 13.23
CA GLU A 14 -6.17 -9.42 13.11
C GLU A 14 -6.32 -8.86 11.69
N LYS A 15 -6.04 -9.67 10.66
CA LYS A 15 -6.26 -9.26 9.27
C LYS A 15 -7.71 -8.88 8.98
N LEU A 16 -8.68 -9.65 9.48
CA LEU A 16 -10.10 -9.38 9.26
C LEU A 16 -10.55 -8.11 9.99
N GLU A 17 -10.09 -7.91 11.22
CA GLU A 17 -10.36 -6.68 11.99
C GLU A 17 -9.83 -5.44 11.26
N LEU A 18 -8.60 -5.50 10.74
CA LEU A 18 -8.03 -4.42 9.92
C LEU A 18 -8.83 -4.18 8.64
N GLN A 19 -9.31 -5.23 7.98
CA GLN A 19 -10.14 -5.10 6.77
C GLN A 19 -11.51 -4.46 7.06
N ILE A 20 -12.15 -4.83 8.18
CA ILE A 20 -13.41 -4.22 8.61
C ILE A 20 -13.17 -2.73 8.90
N ASN A 21 -12.16 -2.40 9.70
CA ASN A 21 -11.85 -1.03 10.06
C ASN A 21 -11.53 -0.15 8.84
N LEU A 22 -10.77 -0.69 7.89
CA LEU A 22 -10.49 -0.02 6.63
C LEU A 22 -11.78 0.28 5.88
N THR A 23 -12.64 -0.73 5.70
CA THR A 23 -13.91 -0.60 4.97
C THR A 23 -14.82 0.46 5.61
N GLU A 24 -14.93 0.47 6.94
CA GLU A 24 -15.72 1.45 7.66
C GLU A 24 -15.20 2.87 7.46
N LYS A 25 -13.89 3.08 7.59
CA LYS A 25 -13.26 4.40 7.45
C LYS A 25 -13.28 4.92 6.02
N THR A 26 -13.29 4.05 5.03
CA THR A 26 -13.23 4.42 3.61
C THR A 26 -14.57 4.32 2.90
N ARG A 27 -15.65 3.97 3.60
CA ARG A 27 -16.98 3.70 3.00
C ARG A 27 -17.48 4.84 2.11
N ASP A 28 -17.28 6.07 2.58
CA ASP A 28 -17.84 7.26 1.95
C ASP A 28 -16.80 7.96 1.03
N TYR A 29 -15.63 7.35 0.79
CA TYR A 29 -14.50 7.95 0.06
C TYR A 29 -14.10 7.13 -1.18
N ASN A 30 -14.08 7.76 -2.35
CA ASN A 30 -13.52 7.15 -3.57
C ASN A 30 -12.00 7.38 -3.67
N LEU A 31 -11.24 6.60 -2.90
CA LEU A 31 -9.77 6.67 -2.87
C LEU A 31 -9.12 6.37 -4.22
N GLY A 32 -9.81 5.65 -5.11
CA GLY A 32 -9.28 5.26 -6.41
C GLY A 32 -9.02 6.46 -7.34
N THR A 33 -9.78 7.54 -7.22
CA THR A 33 -9.56 8.76 -8.03
C THR A 33 -8.28 9.47 -7.62
N SER A 34 -8.09 9.69 -6.32
CA SER A 34 -6.87 10.28 -5.76
C SER A 34 -5.64 9.45 -6.07
N LEU A 35 -5.72 8.14 -5.84
CA LEU A 35 -4.62 7.21 -6.10
C LEU A 35 -4.18 7.20 -7.58
N ARG A 36 -5.12 7.38 -8.51
CA ARG A 36 -4.84 7.31 -9.96
C ARG A 36 -4.33 8.63 -10.54
N ASN A 37 -4.80 9.75 -10.02
CA ASN A 37 -4.71 11.05 -10.70
C ASN A 37 -4.02 12.15 -9.90
N TYR A 38 -4.10 12.11 -8.56
CA TYR A 38 -3.69 13.23 -7.72
C TYR A 38 -2.48 12.92 -6.83
N ILE A 39 -2.11 11.65 -6.68
CA ILE A 39 -0.92 11.26 -5.92
C ILE A 39 0.19 10.85 -6.89
N ASP A 40 1.39 11.40 -6.70
CA ASP A 40 2.55 10.97 -7.45
C ASP A 40 2.96 9.54 -7.03
N PRO A 41 3.01 8.57 -7.94
CA PRO A 41 3.32 7.18 -7.61
C PRO A 41 4.73 6.97 -7.04
N ARG A 42 5.67 7.93 -7.22
CA ARG A 42 7.01 7.90 -6.60
C ARG A 42 6.94 8.02 -5.08
N ILE A 43 5.95 8.72 -4.55
CA ILE A 43 5.71 8.84 -3.10
C ILE A 43 5.47 7.44 -2.53
N PHE A 44 4.55 6.67 -3.12
CA PHE A 44 4.28 5.31 -2.68
C PHE A 44 5.47 4.37 -2.87
N LYS A 45 6.17 4.47 -4.00
CA LYS A 45 7.36 3.63 -4.24
C LYS A 45 8.43 3.86 -3.18
N THR A 46 8.79 5.12 -2.93
CA THR A 46 9.84 5.45 -1.96
C THR A 46 9.45 5.17 -0.52
N TRP A 47 8.18 5.39 -0.16
CA TRP A 47 7.65 5.01 1.16
C TRP A 47 7.64 3.49 1.37
N THR A 48 7.18 2.72 0.37
CA THR A 48 7.13 1.25 0.48
C THR A 48 8.53 0.63 0.54
N ASP A 49 9.51 1.17 -0.18
CA ASP A 49 10.91 0.77 -0.04
C ASP A 49 11.43 0.96 1.40
N GLU A 50 11.06 2.06 2.06
CA GLU A 50 11.47 2.37 3.44
C GLU A 50 10.89 1.37 4.46
N VAL A 51 9.61 1.00 4.30
CA VAL A 51 8.93 0.05 5.20
C VAL A 51 9.13 -1.42 4.80
N GLY A 52 9.91 -1.69 3.74
CA GLY A 52 10.17 -3.05 3.25
C GLY A 52 8.96 -3.73 2.60
N ALA A 53 8.04 -2.95 2.01
CA ALA A 53 6.86 -3.43 1.29
C ALA A 53 7.03 -3.31 -0.23
N GLU A 54 6.24 -4.08 -0.98
CA GLU A 54 6.20 -3.98 -2.44
C GLU A 54 5.16 -2.92 -2.87
N TRP A 55 5.61 -1.85 -3.53
CA TRP A 55 4.72 -0.81 -4.06
C TRP A 55 3.63 -1.34 -5.00
N GLU A 56 3.93 -2.43 -5.72
CA GLU A 56 3.02 -3.08 -6.66
C GLU A 56 1.73 -3.54 -5.97
N LYS A 57 1.79 -3.96 -4.70
CA LYS A 57 0.63 -4.42 -3.93
C LYS A 57 -0.37 -3.31 -3.59
N LEU A 58 0.03 -2.04 -3.72
CA LEU A 58 -0.87 -0.89 -3.53
C LEU A 58 -1.73 -0.59 -4.76
N TYR A 59 -1.36 -1.13 -5.92
CA TYR A 59 -1.98 -0.82 -7.20
C TYR A 59 -2.64 -2.04 -7.83
N THR A 60 -3.79 -1.84 -8.48
CA THR A 60 -4.37 -2.85 -9.37
C THR A 60 -3.46 -3.10 -10.57
N SER A 61 -3.59 -4.23 -11.25
CA SER A 61 -2.75 -4.58 -12.41
C SER A 61 -2.76 -3.51 -13.52
N ALA A 62 -3.86 -2.78 -13.67
CA ALA A 62 -3.96 -1.67 -14.62
C ALA A 62 -3.11 -0.46 -14.19
N LEU A 63 -3.12 -0.11 -12.90
CA LEU A 63 -2.34 1.00 -12.36
C LEU A 63 -0.84 0.66 -12.31
N GLN A 64 -0.48 -0.59 -12.02
CA GLN A 64 0.91 -1.05 -12.12
C GLN A 64 1.47 -0.82 -13.53
N LYS A 65 0.71 -1.14 -14.58
CA LYS A 65 1.11 -0.87 -15.97
C LYS A 65 1.24 0.63 -16.25
N LYS A 66 0.29 1.46 -15.77
CA LYS A 66 0.34 2.93 -15.90
C LYS A 66 1.59 3.53 -15.24
N PHE A 67 2.00 2.99 -14.08
CA PHE A 67 3.09 3.50 -13.26
C PHE A 67 4.38 2.68 -13.37
N LEU A 68 4.52 1.83 -14.39
CA LEU A 68 5.66 0.94 -14.54
C LEU A 68 7.01 1.68 -14.58
N TRP A 69 7.01 2.90 -15.12
CA TRP A 69 8.18 3.77 -15.19
C TRP A 69 8.76 4.13 -13.81
N VAL A 70 7.97 4.03 -12.74
CA VAL A 70 8.39 4.32 -11.36
C VAL A 70 9.33 3.26 -10.79
N LYS A 71 9.28 2.03 -11.32
CA LYS A 71 10.09 0.90 -10.86
C LYS A 71 11.60 1.20 -10.83
N ASN A 72 12.08 1.99 -11.79
CA ASN A 72 13.50 2.29 -11.95
C ASN A 72 13.96 3.52 -11.16
N ILE A 73 13.06 4.17 -10.42
CA ILE A 73 13.36 5.40 -9.69
C ILE A 73 14.00 5.04 -8.35
N ASN A 74 15.26 5.40 -8.15
CA ASN A 74 15.95 5.19 -6.88
C ASN A 74 16.10 6.53 -6.13
N SER A 75 14.98 7.01 -5.57
CA SER A 75 14.95 8.21 -4.74
C SER A 75 14.72 7.82 -3.28
N LYS A 76 15.29 8.57 -2.34
CA LYS A 76 15.01 8.37 -0.91
C LYS A 76 13.72 9.09 -0.51
N TRP A 77 12.92 8.48 0.37
CA TRP A 77 11.73 9.11 0.94
C TRP A 77 12.03 10.50 1.50
N SER A 78 13.11 10.65 2.28
CA SER A 78 13.56 11.93 2.85
C SER A 78 13.80 13.08 1.86
N GLN A 79 13.98 12.78 0.57
CA GLN A 79 14.16 13.77 -0.49
C GLN A 79 12.80 14.09 -1.12
N ILE A 80 12.04 13.06 -1.51
CA ILE A 80 10.72 13.22 -2.13
C ILE A 80 9.72 13.87 -1.17
N SER A 81 9.75 13.52 0.12
CA SER A 81 8.84 14.08 1.12
C SER A 81 9.01 15.59 1.37
N LYS A 82 10.08 16.20 0.86
CA LYS A 82 10.32 17.65 0.96
C LYS A 82 9.83 18.41 -0.27
N GLU A 83 9.56 17.71 -1.37
CA GLU A 83 9.12 18.29 -2.65
C GLU A 83 7.59 18.46 -2.72
N TYR A 84 6.85 17.89 -1.76
CA TYR A 84 5.39 17.93 -1.63
C TYR A 84 4.99 18.44 -0.25
#